data_AF-A0A969Y0L7-F1
#
_entry.id   AF-A0A969Y0L7-F1
#
_cell.length_a   1.000
_cell.length_b   1.000
_cell.length_c   1.000
_cell.angle_alpha   90.00
_cell.angle_beta   90.00
_cell.angle_gamma   90.00
#
_symmetry.space_group_name_H-M   'P 1'
#
loop_
_entity.id
_entity.type
_entity.pdbx_description
1 polymer ?
#
loop_
_entity_poly.entity_id
_entity_poly.type
_entity_poly.pdbx_seq_one_letter_code
_entity_poly.pdbx_strand_id
1 'polypeptide(L)'
;MKKVWLMGLVLALTAMAAQAEMTLLDNGWDDYTVGTAHQQGSDGFGSFRVCAQQNSAVLGDPQYVTVVALDEDPSNLGINLQNRDSVHSGTIQTTYMCVSLADLAIYGEGTIYVRFKADGPNDTLMATNDLWPHWDYGVLETGDGGAPSFQKNAGNYNEMGAIVRLSAGEEFRAFNGAFGAYSNTAVGQEIGAWQELWVQVDHANDRVKYYLCPDGGIPTLVVNPTDGGEWWGMRNQARNNNAVMNIKFFIGMYPFPDSNIETNVLIESMAIDTGAMTTDHYAGWEPIPGMPPALQADLDGDGDVDLDDFVILKNAFGVSDAGDCDDDGDTDLDDFVILKNEFGS
;
A
#
# COMPACT_ATOMS: atom_id res chain seq x y z
N MET A 1 -17.42 32.68 -46.50
CA MET A 1 -16.42 31.58 -46.39
C MET A 1 -15.25 31.90 -45.45
N LYS A 2 -15.48 32.42 -44.24
CA LYS A 2 -14.41 32.71 -43.24
C LYS A 2 -14.84 32.47 -41.78
N LYS A 3 -15.80 31.58 -41.52
CA LYS A 3 -16.32 31.31 -40.17
C LYS A 3 -16.36 29.82 -39.76
N VAL A 4 -15.83 28.91 -40.57
CA VAL A 4 -15.86 27.45 -40.29
C VAL A 4 -14.52 26.93 -39.73
N TRP A 5 -13.45 27.72 -39.78
CA TRP A 5 -12.10 27.28 -39.38
C TRP A 5 -11.74 27.50 -37.91
N LEU A 6 -12.57 28.21 -37.12
CA LEU A 6 -12.26 28.48 -35.71
C LEU A 6 -12.82 27.44 -34.74
N MET A 7 -13.79 26.62 -35.17
CA MET A 7 -14.42 25.62 -34.32
C MET A 7 -13.70 24.26 -34.38
N GLY A 8 -12.97 23.98 -35.46
CA GLY A 8 -12.11 22.79 -35.58
C GLY A 8 -10.75 22.90 -34.88
N LEU A 9 -10.33 24.12 -34.48
CA LEU A 9 -9.06 24.33 -33.78
C LEU A 9 -9.22 24.28 -32.24
N VAL A 10 -10.44 24.43 -31.73
CA VAL A 10 -10.74 24.34 -30.28
C VAL A 10 -11.01 22.89 -29.85
N LEU A 11 -11.34 22.00 -30.79
CA LEU A 11 -11.56 20.56 -30.53
C LEU A 11 -10.31 19.69 -30.70
N ALA A 12 -9.18 20.26 -31.13
CA ALA A 12 -7.89 19.56 -31.26
C ALA A 12 -6.86 20.02 -30.21
N LEU A 13 -7.32 20.77 -29.20
CA LEU A 13 -6.55 21.27 -28.06
C LEU A 13 -7.15 20.78 -26.73
N THR A 14 -7.91 19.68 -26.74
CA THR A 14 -7.95 18.79 -25.57
C THR A 14 -6.55 18.21 -25.47
N ALA A 15 -5.75 18.83 -24.62
CA ALA A 15 -4.47 18.34 -24.20
C ALA A 15 -4.56 16.82 -24.03
N MET A 16 -3.61 16.10 -24.62
CA MET A 16 -3.14 14.87 -24.00
C MET A 16 -2.60 15.33 -22.65
N ALA A 17 -3.47 15.49 -21.66
CA ALA A 17 -3.04 15.36 -20.28
C ALA A 17 -2.47 13.95 -20.24
N ALA A 18 -1.16 13.83 -20.01
CA ALA A 18 -0.61 12.55 -19.60
C ALA A 18 -1.48 12.12 -18.42
N GLN A 19 -2.25 11.04 -18.60
CA GLN A 19 -2.97 10.44 -17.49
C GLN A 19 -1.91 10.15 -16.44
N ALA A 20 -2.15 10.58 -15.20
CA ALA A 20 -1.28 10.23 -14.10
C ALA A 20 -1.20 8.70 -14.04
N GLU A 21 0.00 8.17 -14.23
CA GLU A 21 0.23 6.74 -14.33
C GLU A 21 1.18 6.33 -13.22
N MET A 22 0.77 5.34 -12.42
CA MET A 22 1.65 4.77 -11.43
C MET A 22 2.83 4.09 -12.11
N THR A 23 4.03 4.46 -11.69
CA THR A 23 5.26 3.81 -12.11
C THR A 23 5.51 2.62 -11.19
N LEU A 24 5.55 1.41 -11.75
CA LEU A 24 6.00 0.24 -11.02
C LEU A 24 7.40 0.53 -10.46
N LEU A 25 7.58 0.32 -9.16
CA LEU A 25 8.91 0.30 -8.58
C LEU A 25 9.57 -0.95 -9.12
N ASP A 26 10.32 -0.82 -10.22
CA ASP A 26 11.06 -1.92 -10.83
C ASP A 26 11.98 -2.51 -9.77
N ASN A 27 11.50 -3.60 -9.23
CA ASN A 27 12.09 -4.29 -8.12
C ASN A 27 12.92 -5.49 -8.61
N GLY A 28 12.84 -5.76 -9.92
CA GLY A 28 13.51 -6.85 -10.61
C GLY A 28 13.31 -8.19 -9.94
N TRP A 29 12.21 -8.43 -9.21
CA TRP A 29 12.10 -9.66 -8.42
C TRP A 29 12.21 -10.92 -9.29
N ASP A 30 11.64 -10.86 -10.49
CA ASP A 30 11.72 -11.88 -11.54
C ASP A 30 13.16 -12.16 -12.02
N ASP A 31 14.08 -11.20 -11.83
CA ASP A 31 15.50 -11.37 -12.13
C ASP A 31 16.26 -12.13 -11.02
N TYR A 32 15.62 -12.39 -9.87
CA TYR A 32 16.23 -13.12 -8.75
C TYR A 32 15.92 -14.62 -8.78
N THR A 33 16.85 -15.40 -8.22
CA THR A 33 16.66 -16.83 -8.03
C THR A 33 15.82 -17.08 -6.77
N VAL A 34 14.77 -17.91 -6.88
CA VAL A 34 13.96 -18.36 -5.73
C VAL A 34 14.83 -18.91 -4.61
N GLY A 35 14.49 -18.55 -3.37
CA GLY A 35 15.19 -18.94 -2.15
C GLY A 35 16.46 -18.14 -1.87
N THR A 36 16.79 -17.15 -2.72
CA THR A 36 17.88 -16.22 -2.42
C THR A 36 17.41 -15.13 -1.47
N ALA A 37 18.28 -14.79 -0.53
CA ALA A 37 18.08 -13.65 0.34
C ALA A 37 18.29 -12.38 -0.47
N HIS A 38 17.37 -11.42 -0.38
CA HIS A 38 17.48 -10.18 -1.14
C HIS A 38 18.50 -9.26 -0.48
N GLN A 39 19.78 -9.44 -0.82
CA GLN A 39 20.84 -8.47 -0.56
C GLN A 39 21.31 -7.88 -1.88
N GLN A 40 20.68 -6.79 -2.31
CA GLN A 40 21.37 -5.88 -3.21
C GLN A 40 21.12 -4.43 -2.82
N GLY A 41 22.06 -3.90 -2.04
CA GLY A 41 22.65 -2.63 -2.43
C GLY A 41 23.88 -2.96 -3.29
N SER A 42 24.08 -2.26 -4.41
CA SER A 42 25.44 -2.09 -4.91
C SER A 42 25.64 -0.71 -5.50
N ASP A 43 26.56 0.00 -4.84
CA ASP A 43 27.71 0.72 -5.40
C ASP A 43 27.59 1.88 -6.41
N GLY A 44 26.41 2.29 -6.90
CA GLY A 44 26.33 3.61 -7.56
C GLY A 44 25.18 3.88 -8.53
N PHE A 45 24.17 4.60 -8.00
CA PHE A 45 23.21 5.48 -8.70
C PHE A 45 21.90 4.86 -9.28
N GLY A 46 20.74 5.46 -8.95
CA GLY A 46 19.51 5.48 -9.74
C GLY A 46 18.52 4.29 -9.70
N SER A 47 18.72 3.28 -8.85
CA SER A 47 17.89 2.05 -8.85
C SER A 47 17.24 1.71 -7.51
N PHE A 48 16.16 0.93 -7.58
CA PHE A 48 15.43 0.33 -6.45
C PHE A 48 16.35 -0.49 -5.53
N ARG A 49 16.08 -0.43 -4.22
CA ARG A 49 16.88 -1.14 -3.20
C ARG A 49 16.00 -1.69 -2.10
N VAL A 50 16.30 -2.92 -1.66
CA VAL A 50 15.66 -3.56 -0.51
C VAL A 50 16.72 -4.02 0.49
N CYS A 51 16.46 -3.79 1.78
CA CYS A 51 17.30 -4.32 2.85
C CYS A 51 16.47 -4.84 4.03
N ALA A 52 17.10 -5.70 4.84
CA ALA A 52 16.53 -6.25 6.06
C ALA A 52 17.18 -5.64 7.31
N GLN A 53 16.38 -5.32 8.31
CA GLN A 53 16.82 -4.91 9.64
C GLN A 53 16.16 -5.80 10.70
N GLN A 54 16.84 -6.02 11.83
CA GLN A 54 16.32 -6.81 12.93
C GLN A 54 16.47 -6.06 14.27
N ASN A 55 15.40 -5.96 15.07
CA ASN A 55 15.35 -5.47 16.47
C ASN A 55 15.97 -4.10 16.84
N SER A 56 16.79 -3.43 16.02
CA SER A 56 17.36 -2.09 16.26
C SER A 56 18.11 -1.57 15.02
N ALA A 57 18.68 -0.35 15.10
CA ALA A 57 19.36 0.48 14.07
C ALA A 57 20.47 -0.16 13.18
N VAL A 58 20.68 -1.47 13.23
CA VAL A 58 21.73 -2.18 12.48
C VAL A 58 21.11 -3.14 11.48
N LEU A 59 21.53 -3.04 10.21
CA LEU A 59 21.15 -4.00 9.17
C LEU A 59 21.62 -5.41 9.55
N GLY A 60 20.70 -6.37 9.50
CA GLY A 60 20.87 -7.73 10.05
C GLY A 60 21.00 -8.81 8.98
N ASP A 61 20.95 -10.08 9.42
CA ASP A 61 20.97 -11.25 8.53
C ASP A 61 19.76 -11.24 7.57
N PRO A 62 19.97 -11.30 6.25
CA PRO A 62 18.89 -11.24 5.26
C PRO A 62 18.12 -12.57 5.12
N GLN A 63 18.43 -13.61 5.89
CA GLN A 63 17.70 -14.90 5.87
C GLN A 63 16.17 -14.77 6.02
N TYR A 64 15.70 -13.65 6.57
CA TYR A 64 14.29 -13.37 6.83
C TYR A 64 13.60 -12.56 5.71
N VAL A 65 14.33 -12.18 4.66
CA VAL A 65 13.77 -11.50 3.48
C VAL A 65 14.26 -12.26 2.24
N THR A 66 13.39 -13.11 1.70
CA THR A 66 13.73 -14.02 0.59
C THR A 66 12.80 -13.82 -0.59
N VAL A 67 13.33 -14.02 -1.80
CA VAL A 67 12.50 -14.12 -3.01
C VAL A 67 11.89 -15.52 -3.05
N VAL A 68 10.58 -15.59 -3.19
CA VAL A 68 9.82 -16.85 -3.25
C VAL A 68 8.96 -16.88 -4.52
N ALA A 69 8.69 -18.07 -5.03
CA ALA A 69 7.62 -18.25 -6.00
C ALA A 69 6.28 -18.14 -5.28
N LEU A 70 5.26 -17.56 -5.93
CA LEU A 70 3.92 -17.52 -5.36
C LEU A 70 3.28 -18.91 -5.47
N ASP A 71 2.57 -19.33 -4.41
CA ASP A 71 1.91 -20.63 -4.38
C ASP A 71 0.77 -20.72 -5.40
N GLU A 72 0.09 -19.59 -5.63
CA GLU A 72 -1.02 -19.45 -6.55
C GLU A 72 -0.56 -19.38 -8.03
N ASP A 73 0.57 -18.73 -8.28
CA ASP A 73 1.22 -18.69 -9.60
C ASP A 73 2.75 -18.76 -9.47
N PRO A 74 3.34 -19.97 -9.63
CA PRO A 74 4.78 -20.15 -9.52
C PRO A 74 5.61 -19.45 -10.60
N SER A 75 4.99 -18.85 -11.62
CA SER A 75 5.68 -18.02 -12.60
C SER A 75 5.91 -16.59 -12.12
N ASN A 76 5.15 -16.14 -11.12
CA ASN A 76 5.34 -14.87 -10.44
C ASN A 76 6.15 -15.05 -9.17
N LEU A 77 6.92 -14.01 -8.82
CA LEU A 77 7.75 -13.99 -7.62
C LEU A 77 7.27 -12.92 -6.63
N GLY A 78 7.54 -13.14 -5.35
CA GLY A 78 7.26 -12.19 -4.28
C GLY A 78 8.39 -12.12 -3.27
N ILE A 79 8.40 -11.06 -2.48
CA ILE A 79 9.30 -10.95 -1.33
C ILE A 79 8.59 -11.44 -0.09
N ASN A 80 9.14 -12.49 0.51
CA ASN A 80 8.67 -13.04 1.77
C ASN A 80 9.48 -12.47 2.92
N LEU A 81 8.79 -11.74 3.80
CA LEU A 81 9.31 -11.37 5.11
C LEU A 81 8.87 -12.44 6.09
N GLN A 82 9.85 -13.10 6.71
CA GLN A 82 9.61 -14.16 7.70
C GLN A 82 10.02 -13.67 9.09
N ASN A 83 9.13 -13.81 10.07
CA ASN A 83 9.49 -13.69 11.47
C ASN A 83 9.35 -15.05 12.14
N ARG A 84 10.49 -15.68 12.43
CA ARG A 84 10.56 -17.04 12.99
C ARG A 84 11.11 -17.01 14.42
N ASP A 85 10.26 -17.27 15.40
CA ASP A 85 10.63 -17.34 16.83
C ASP A 85 11.20 -18.73 17.24
N SER A 86 11.22 -19.72 16.35
CA SER A 86 11.39 -21.12 16.78
C SER A 86 12.82 -21.57 17.15
N VAL A 87 13.86 -20.73 16.97
CA VAL A 87 15.26 -21.14 17.22
C VAL A 87 16.06 -20.16 18.09
N HIS A 88 15.67 -18.87 18.13
CA HIS A 88 16.44 -17.82 18.79
C HIS A 88 15.80 -17.41 20.12
N SER A 89 15.93 -18.26 21.13
CA SER A 89 15.68 -18.01 22.56
C SER A 89 15.45 -16.53 22.97
N GLY A 90 14.27 -15.98 22.69
CA GLY A 90 13.82 -14.66 23.13
C GLY A 90 14.49 -13.42 22.49
N THR A 91 15.14 -13.52 21.33
CA THR A 91 15.89 -12.37 20.77
C THR A 91 15.22 -11.70 19.58
N ILE A 92 14.54 -12.40 18.67
CA ILE A 92 13.94 -11.79 17.46
C ILE A 92 12.49 -11.37 17.76
N GLN A 93 12.28 -10.08 18.02
CA GLN A 93 10.94 -9.52 18.26
C GLN A 93 10.35 -8.93 16.98
N THR A 94 11.20 -8.56 16.02
CA THR A 94 10.80 -7.81 14.84
C THR A 94 11.78 -7.97 13.68
N THR A 95 11.23 -8.23 12.49
CA THR A 95 11.91 -8.12 11.19
C THR A 95 11.37 -6.90 10.45
N TYR A 96 12.27 -6.16 9.80
CA TYR A 96 11.91 -5.03 8.95
C TYR A 96 12.43 -5.25 7.53
N MET A 97 11.59 -4.95 6.54
CA MET A 97 12.05 -4.69 5.17
C MET A 97 12.01 -3.19 4.92
N CYS A 98 13.08 -2.65 4.35
CA CYS A 98 13.15 -1.24 3.97
C CYS A 98 13.36 -1.16 2.46
N VAL A 99 12.57 -0.33 1.81
CA VAL A 99 12.55 -0.13 0.37
C VAL A 99 12.85 1.34 0.07
N SER A 100 13.84 1.58 -0.78
CA SER A 100 14.16 2.91 -1.32
C SER A 100 13.31 3.17 -2.56
N LEU A 101 12.63 4.33 -2.60
CA LEU A 101 11.89 4.78 -3.79
C LEU A 101 12.83 5.33 -4.89
N ALA A 102 14.13 5.46 -4.57
CA ALA A 102 15.14 6.00 -5.49
C ALA A 102 14.72 7.39 -6.00
N ASP A 103 14.83 7.65 -7.31
CA ASP A 103 14.48 8.95 -7.91
C ASP A 103 12.96 9.26 -7.86
N LEU A 104 12.13 8.33 -7.36
CA LEU A 104 10.67 8.45 -7.30
C LEU A 104 10.16 8.99 -5.97
N ALA A 105 10.85 9.96 -5.37
CA ALA A 105 10.44 10.58 -4.12
C ALA A 105 9.23 11.51 -4.27
N ILE A 106 8.34 11.53 -3.27
CA ILE A 106 7.17 12.43 -3.23
C ILE A 106 7.54 13.67 -2.43
N TYR A 107 7.79 14.79 -3.12
CA TYR A 107 8.10 16.10 -2.53
C TYR A 107 6.84 16.98 -2.33
N GLY A 108 5.75 16.66 -3.01
CA GLY A 108 4.48 17.39 -2.97
C GLY A 108 3.33 16.44 -2.68
N GLU A 109 2.49 16.21 -3.68
CA GLU A 109 1.45 15.18 -3.62
C GLU A 109 1.84 13.94 -4.42
N GLY A 110 1.37 12.78 -4.00
CA GLY A 110 1.67 11.53 -4.69
C GLY A 110 0.96 10.33 -4.05
N THR A 111 0.99 9.19 -4.74
CA THR A 111 0.39 7.95 -4.26
C THR A 111 1.40 6.82 -4.24
N ILE A 112 1.42 6.07 -3.14
CA ILE A 112 2.15 4.81 -3.02
C ILE A 112 1.15 3.66 -3.10
N TYR A 113 1.43 2.67 -3.92
CA TYR A 113 0.65 1.44 -4.07
C TYR A 113 1.46 0.24 -3.57
N VAL A 114 0.79 -0.69 -2.88
CA VAL A 114 1.37 -1.96 -2.44
C VAL A 114 0.33 -3.08 -2.54
N ARG A 115 0.72 -4.19 -3.18
CA ARG A 115 0.00 -5.47 -3.14
C ARG A 115 0.68 -6.44 -2.20
N PHE A 116 -0.06 -6.99 -1.25
CA PHE A 116 0.49 -7.83 -0.20
C PHE A 116 -0.48 -8.92 0.27
N LYS A 117 0.07 -9.96 0.88
CA LYS A 117 -0.64 -11.05 1.54
C LYS A 117 0.02 -11.34 2.88
N ALA A 118 -0.77 -11.56 3.93
CA ALA A 118 -0.26 -11.78 5.28
C ALA A 118 -0.93 -13.00 5.93
N ASP A 119 -0.12 -13.94 6.40
CA ASP A 119 -0.59 -15.28 6.80
C ASP A 119 -0.96 -15.40 8.29
N GLY A 120 -0.93 -14.30 9.04
CA GLY A 120 -1.21 -14.36 10.47
C GLY A 120 -1.71 -13.05 11.05
N PRO A 121 -2.49 -13.11 12.13
CA PRO A 121 -2.87 -11.92 12.85
C PRO A 121 -1.60 -11.30 13.42
N ASN A 122 -1.51 -9.98 13.35
CA ASN A 122 -0.51 -9.09 13.93
C ASN A 122 0.53 -8.51 12.94
N ASP A 123 0.11 -7.32 12.47
CA ASP A 123 0.89 -6.10 12.32
C ASP A 123 1.91 -6.09 11.21
N THR A 124 1.41 -6.09 9.97
CA THR A 124 2.12 -5.48 8.85
C THR A 124 2.04 -3.97 9.04
N LEU A 125 3.11 -3.34 9.52
CA LEU A 125 3.17 -1.88 9.56
C LEU A 125 3.92 -1.38 8.33
N MET A 126 3.25 -0.54 7.55
CA MET A 126 3.87 0.26 6.51
C MET A 126 4.10 1.68 7.03
N ALA A 127 5.33 2.16 6.95
CA ALA A 127 5.62 3.54 7.29
C ALA A 127 6.60 4.18 6.31
N THR A 128 6.45 5.48 6.12
CA THR A 128 7.33 6.28 5.27
C THR A 128 8.22 7.21 6.08
N ASN A 129 9.48 7.35 5.68
CA ASN A 129 10.37 8.36 6.26
C ASN A 129 11.49 8.81 5.30
N ASP A 130 12.02 9.99 5.59
CA ASP A 130 13.10 10.70 4.91
C ASP A 130 14.49 10.04 5.14
N LEU A 131 14.88 9.75 6.39
CA LEU A 131 16.27 9.32 6.68
C LEU A 131 16.35 8.05 7.54
N TRP A 132 17.13 7.09 7.07
CA TRP A 132 17.53 5.90 7.82
C TRP A 132 19.01 5.97 8.21
N PRO A 133 19.37 5.63 9.46
CA PRO A 133 20.78 5.55 9.86
C PRO A 133 21.54 4.62 8.92
N HIS A 134 22.64 5.11 8.35
CA HIS A 134 23.53 4.42 7.38
C HIS A 134 23.10 4.45 5.90
N TRP A 135 22.03 5.16 5.56
CA TRP A 135 21.63 5.50 4.20
C TRP A 135 21.87 7.02 3.98
N ASP A 136 23.10 7.39 3.60
CA ASP A 136 23.48 8.79 3.37
C ASP A 136 23.01 9.26 1.98
N TYR A 137 21.84 9.90 1.94
CA TYR A 137 21.17 10.35 0.71
C TYR A 137 21.52 11.79 0.28
N GLY A 138 22.14 12.60 1.17
CA GLY A 138 22.32 14.03 0.91
C GLY A 138 23.34 14.36 -0.18
N VAL A 139 24.51 13.74 -0.15
CA VAL A 139 25.58 14.06 -1.12
C VAL A 139 25.40 13.32 -2.45
N LEU A 140 24.71 12.18 -2.45
CA LEU A 140 24.77 11.21 -3.56
C LEU A 140 23.66 11.37 -4.60
N GLU A 141 22.46 11.81 -4.22
CA GLU A 141 21.34 11.98 -5.15
C GLU A 141 21.21 13.43 -5.65
N THR A 142 21.46 14.41 -4.78
CA THR A 142 21.31 15.84 -5.11
C THR A 142 22.64 16.58 -5.24
N GLY A 143 23.76 15.93 -4.84
CA GLY A 143 25.06 16.58 -4.75
C GLY A 143 25.22 17.52 -3.55
N ASP A 144 24.21 17.65 -2.69
CA ASP A 144 24.17 18.61 -1.58
C ASP A 144 23.81 17.94 -0.25
N GLY A 145 24.83 17.59 0.54
CA GLY A 145 24.68 17.07 1.90
C GLY A 145 24.03 18.03 2.91
N GLY A 146 23.72 19.26 2.50
CA GLY A 146 22.95 20.25 3.26
C GLY A 146 21.52 20.46 2.78
N ALA A 147 21.06 19.71 1.76
CA ALA A 147 19.72 19.90 1.21
C ALA A 147 18.64 19.71 2.29
N PRO A 148 17.61 20.59 2.34
CA PRO A 148 16.56 20.54 3.37
C PRO A 148 15.83 19.19 3.41
N SER A 149 15.77 18.49 2.27
CA SER A 149 15.14 17.19 2.06
C SER A 149 15.78 15.99 2.76
N PHE A 150 16.78 16.18 3.64
CA PHE A 150 17.54 15.09 4.27
C PHE A 150 17.74 15.25 5.78
N GLN A 151 16.85 15.98 6.45
CA GLN A 151 17.10 16.39 7.83
C GLN A 151 16.49 15.44 8.86
N LYS A 152 17.36 14.54 9.36
CA LYS A 152 17.33 13.77 10.63
C LYS A 152 16.85 12.30 10.50
N ASN A 153 17.68 11.39 11.03
CA ASN A 153 17.34 9.96 11.23
C ASN A 153 16.03 9.83 12.03
N ALA A 154 15.08 9.01 11.58
CA ALA A 154 14.02 8.55 12.47
C ALA A 154 14.62 7.59 13.51
N GLY A 155 14.76 8.06 14.74
CA GLY A 155 15.17 7.26 15.88
C GLY A 155 14.04 6.40 16.44
N ASN A 156 12.78 6.64 16.06
CA ASN A 156 11.60 5.86 16.47
C ASN A 156 10.38 6.11 15.56
N TYR A 157 9.30 5.34 15.77
CA TYR A 157 8.03 5.44 15.01
C TYR A 157 7.35 6.81 15.06
N ASN A 158 7.71 7.68 16.01
CA ASN A 158 7.09 8.99 16.18
C ASN A 158 7.61 10.02 15.17
N GLU A 159 8.66 9.68 14.42
CA GLU A 159 9.33 10.56 13.47
C GLU A 159 9.02 10.19 12.00
N MET A 160 8.07 9.26 11.77
CA MET A 160 7.65 8.82 10.42
C MET A 160 6.54 9.72 9.84
N GLY A 161 6.50 9.83 8.52
CA GLY A 161 5.55 10.66 7.77
C GLY A 161 4.16 10.02 7.69
N ALA A 162 3.98 9.11 6.72
CA ALA A 162 2.80 8.25 6.62
C ALA A 162 3.03 6.99 7.47
N ILE A 163 2.01 6.56 8.21
CA ILE A 163 2.09 5.34 9.02
C ILE A 163 0.74 4.64 9.05
N VAL A 164 0.74 3.40 8.58
CA VAL A 164 -0.40 2.50 8.63
C VAL A 164 0.03 1.18 9.21
N ARG A 165 -0.82 0.64 10.07
CA ARG A 165 -0.75 -0.73 10.55
C ARG A 165 -1.93 -1.48 9.96
N LEU A 166 -1.61 -2.54 9.25
CA LEU A 166 -2.53 -3.52 8.69
C LEU A 166 -2.39 -4.77 9.56
N SER A 167 -3.44 -5.10 10.29
CA SER A 167 -3.50 -6.34 11.04
C SER A 167 -4.39 -7.29 10.26
N ALA A 168 -3.80 -8.26 9.56
CA ALA A 168 -4.55 -9.33 8.91
C ALA A 168 -5.54 -9.91 9.93
N GLY A 169 -6.83 -9.91 9.59
CA GLY A 169 -7.89 -10.24 10.53
C GLY A 169 -9.00 -9.21 10.55
N GLU A 170 -8.75 -7.96 10.99
CA GLU A 170 -9.88 -7.03 11.24
C GLU A 170 -9.52 -5.54 11.20
N GLU A 171 -8.34 -5.11 11.68
CA GLU A 171 -8.08 -3.71 12.02
C GLU A 171 -7.07 -2.99 11.10
N PHE A 172 -7.48 -1.85 10.57
CA PHE A 172 -6.62 -0.80 10.03
C PHE A 172 -6.33 0.23 11.13
N ARG A 173 -5.09 0.66 11.30
CA ARG A 173 -4.72 1.73 12.26
C ARG A 173 -3.79 2.75 11.64
N ALA A 174 -4.16 4.03 11.74
CA ALA A 174 -3.31 5.16 11.34
C ALA A 174 -3.37 6.33 12.34
N PHE A 175 -2.50 7.32 12.12
CA PHE A 175 -2.41 8.51 12.97
C PHE A 175 -3.56 9.47 12.68
N ASN A 176 -4.36 9.81 13.67
CA ASN A 176 -5.59 10.60 13.47
C ASN A 176 -5.38 12.12 13.58
N GLY A 177 -4.12 12.60 13.54
CA GLY A 177 -3.79 14.03 13.58
C GLY A 177 -3.62 14.64 14.99
N ALA A 178 -4.05 13.96 16.06
CA ALA A 178 -3.82 14.42 17.44
C ALA A 178 -2.52 13.85 18.01
N PHE A 179 -1.74 14.65 18.75
CA PHE A 179 -0.41 14.24 19.25
C PHE A 179 -0.45 12.90 20.02
N GLY A 180 0.24 11.90 19.48
CA GLY A 180 0.30 10.55 20.07
C GLY A 180 -0.97 9.72 19.95
N ALA A 181 -1.98 10.17 19.20
CA ALA A 181 -3.25 9.49 19.04
C ALA A 181 -3.31 8.68 17.73
N TYR A 182 -3.81 7.47 17.85
CA TYR A 182 -4.10 6.55 16.76
C TYR A 182 -5.56 6.19 16.81
N SER A 183 -6.13 5.84 15.67
CA SER A 183 -7.47 5.26 15.63
C SER A 183 -7.48 4.03 14.76
N ASN A 184 -8.40 3.14 15.10
CA ASN A 184 -8.59 1.89 14.40
C ASN A 184 -9.92 1.95 13.65
N THR A 185 -9.92 1.44 12.44
CA THR A 185 -11.11 1.23 11.62
C THR A 185 -11.14 -0.25 11.27
N ALA A 186 -12.30 -0.89 11.45
CA ALA A 186 -12.49 -2.25 10.95
C ALA A 186 -12.59 -2.18 9.41
N VAL A 187 -11.78 -2.96 8.72
CA VAL A 187 -11.67 -2.94 7.24
C VAL A 187 -11.86 -4.32 6.61
N GLY A 188 -12.30 -5.31 7.39
CA GLY A 188 -12.67 -6.64 6.87
C GLY A 188 -11.53 -7.44 6.23
N GLN A 189 -10.27 -7.18 6.61
CA GLN A 189 -9.12 -7.84 6.00
C GLN A 189 -9.07 -9.34 6.31
N GLU A 190 -9.21 -10.18 5.30
CA GLU A 190 -9.03 -11.63 5.44
C GLU A 190 -7.58 -12.04 5.64
N ILE A 191 -7.34 -13.01 6.54
CA ILE A 191 -6.02 -13.59 6.79
C ILE A 191 -5.65 -14.51 5.63
N GLY A 192 -4.45 -14.36 5.09
CA GLY A 192 -3.94 -15.19 3.99
C GLY A 192 -4.53 -14.85 2.62
N ALA A 193 -5.34 -13.79 2.51
CA ALA A 193 -5.81 -13.28 1.23
C ALA A 193 -4.91 -12.16 0.69
N TRP A 194 -4.87 -12.02 -0.64
CA TRP A 194 -4.23 -10.89 -1.31
C TRP A 194 -5.05 -9.62 -1.14
N GLN A 195 -4.36 -8.51 -0.89
CA GLN A 195 -4.94 -7.20 -0.63
C GLN A 195 -4.10 -6.11 -1.28
N GLU A 196 -4.76 -5.02 -1.61
CA GLU A 196 -4.16 -3.87 -2.26
C GLU A 196 -4.38 -2.61 -1.43
N LEU A 197 -3.32 -1.82 -1.26
CA LEU A 197 -3.31 -0.61 -0.45
C LEU A 197 -2.76 0.57 -1.26
N TRP A 198 -3.51 1.66 -1.28
CA TRP A 198 -3.07 2.96 -1.77
C TRP A 198 -2.88 3.93 -0.61
N VAL A 199 -1.76 4.65 -0.62
CA VAL A 199 -1.45 5.70 0.35
C VAL A 199 -1.18 6.99 -0.39
N GLN A 200 -2.18 7.86 -0.37
CA GLN A 200 -2.11 9.21 -0.94
C GLN A 200 -1.49 10.16 0.08
N VAL A 201 -0.37 10.77 -0.29
CA VAL A 201 0.43 11.65 0.57
C VAL A 201 0.23 13.09 0.13
N ASP A 202 -0.44 13.90 0.95
CA ASP A 202 -0.51 15.36 0.78
C ASP A 202 0.45 16.01 1.76
N HIS A 203 1.67 16.19 1.26
CA HIS A 203 2.76 16.72 2.04
C HIS A 203 2.57 18.21 2.40
N ALA A 204 1.92 19.00 1.54
CA ALA A 204 1.72 20.43 1.78
C ALA A 204 0.80 20.68 2.98
N ASN A 205 -0.08 19.72 3.29
CA ASN A 205 -1.04 19.83 4.38
C ASN A 205 -0.77 18.88 5.57
N ASP A 206 0.33 18.11 5.55
CA ASP A 206 0.66 17.08 6.53
C ASP A 206 -0.47 16.02 6.68
N ARG A 207 -1.02 15.54 5.56
CA ARG A 207 -2.14 14.58 5.55
C ARG A 207 -1.91 13.37 4.68
N VAL A 208 -2.61 12.30 5.00
CA VAL A 208 -2.64 11.07 4.20
C VAL A 208 -4.06 10.52 4.05
N LYS A 209 -4.38 9.98 2.87
CA LYS A 209 -5.56 9.13 2.67
C LYS A 209 -5.11 7.71 2.39
N TYR A 210 -5.99 6.78 2.72
CA TYR A 210 -5.77 5.36 2.54
C TYR A 210 -6.94 4.77 1.80
N TYR A 211 -6.67 3.96 0.78
CA TYR A 211 -7.66 3.15 0.11
C TYR A 211 -7.23 1.70 0.18
N LEU A 212 -8.19 0.80 0.35
CA LEU A 212 -7.95 -0.62 0.48
C LEU A 212 -8.98 -1.38 -0.33
N CYS A 213 -8.59 -2.50 -0.91
CA CYS A 213 -9.52 -3.47 -1.46
C CYS A 213 -8.93 -4.89 -1.41
N PRO A 214 -9.76 -5.92 -1.59
CA PRO A 214 -9.27 -7.25 -1.97
C PRO A 214 -8.55 -7.19 -3.32
N ASP A 215 -7.83 -8.26 -3.66
CA ASP A 215 -7.14 -8.40 -4.94
C ASP A 215 -8.05 -8.11 -6.14
N GLY A 216 -7.66 -7.14 -6.97
CA GLY A 216 -8.38 -6.71 -8.17
C GLY A 216 -9.70 -6.00 -7.92
N GLY A 217 -10.03 -5.67 -6.67
CA GLY A 217 -11.23 -4.92 -6.31
C GLY A 217 -11.14 -3.42 -6.64
N ILE A 218 -12.21 -2.69 -6.31
CA ILE A 218 -12.21 -1.23 -6.35
C ILE A 218 -11.62 -0.69 -5.05
N PRO A 219 -10.65 0.26 -5.10
CA PRO A 219 -10.10 0.87 -3.90
C PRO A 219 -11.15 1.69 -3.14
N THR A 220 -11.57 1.20 -1.97
CA THR A 220 -12.51 1.91 -1.09
C THR A 220 -11.75 2.77 -0.07
N LEU A 221 -12.26 3.99 0.19
CA LEU A 221 -11.65 4.93 1.12
C LEU A 221 -11.75 4.44 2.58
N VAL A 222 -10.63 4.43 3.30
CA VAL A 222 -10.61 4.17 4.74
C VAL A 222 -10.86 5.47 5.51
N VAL A 223 -12.10 5.64 5.97
CA VAL A 223 -12.54 6.85 6.70
C VAL A 223 -11.87 6.96 8.08
N ASN A 224 -11.46 8.18 8.43
CA ASN A 224 -10.96 8.52 9.76
C ASN A 224 -12.12 8.49 10.77
N PRO A 225 -12.11 7.56 11.74
CA PRO A 225 -13.24 7.38 12.66
C PRO A 225 -13.27 8.45 13.76
N THR A 226 -12.21 9.28 13.88
CA THR A 226 -12.14 10.32 14.91
C THR A 226 -13.01 11.52 14.56
N ASP A 227 -13.04 11.91 13.29
CA ASP A 227 -13.75 13.08 12.80
C ASP A 227 -14.69 12.79 11.62
N GLY A 228 -14.75 11.54 11.13
CA GLY A 228 -15.51 11.14 9.96
C GLY A 228 -14.91 11.67 8.65
N GLY A 229 -13.68 12.18 8.67
CA GLY A 229 -13.02 12.75 7.51
C GLY A 229 -12.33 11.72 6.64
N GLU A 230 -12.06 12.11 5.40
CA GLU A 230 -11.31 11.28 4.43
C GLU A 230 -9.80 11.27 4.71
N TRP A 231 -9.33 12.22 5.54
CA TRP A 231 -7.91 12.47 5.76
C TRP A 231 -7.49 12.09 7.18
N TRP A 232 -6.33 11.44 7.24
CA TRP A 232 -5.60 11.14 8.45
C TRP A 232 -4.40 12.10 8.56
N GLY A 233 -3.86 12.23 9.75
CA GLY A 233 -2.70 13.09 9.96
C GLY A 233 -1.40 12.38 9.59
N MET A 234 -0.39 13.15 9.17
CA MET A 234 0.99 12.69 9.17
C MET A 234 1.60 12.86 10.57
N ARG A 235 2.40 11.89 11.01
CA ARG A 235 2.88 11.86 12.41
C ARG A 235 4.08 12.77 12.68
N ASN A 236 4.81 13.20 11.65
CA ASN A 236 6.05 13.97 11.77
C ASN A 236 5.87 15.23 12.66
N GLN A 237 6.26 15.10 13.93
CA GLN A 237 6.02 16.07 15.00
C GLN A 237 6.72 17.42 14.77
N ALA A 238 7.67 17.47 13.84
CA ALA A 238 8.45 18.65 13.50
C ALA A 238 8.02 19.30 12.17
N ARG A 239 7.08 18.71 11.41
CA ARG A 239 6.66 19.15 10.06
C ARG A 239 7.81 19.40 9.09
N ASN A 240 8.92 18.70 9.28
CA ASN A 240 10.10 18.80 8.42
C ASN A 240 10.19 17.58 7.51
N ASN A 241 9.02 17.10 7.06
CA ASN A 241 8.97 16.26 5.89
C ASN A 241 9.24 17.21 4.75
N ASN A 242 10.31 16.99 4.00
CA ASN A 242 10.58 17.70 2.76
C ASN A 242 10.46 16.74 1.56
N ALA A 243 10.35 15.43 1.82
CA ALA A 243 9.99 14.38 0.89
C ALA A 243 9.55 13.09 1.62
N VAL A 244 8.84 12.22 0.92
CA VAL A 244 8.70 10.78 1.26
C VAL A 244 9.57 9.98 0.30
N MET A 245 10.56 9.25 0.84
CA MET A 245 11.61 8.58 0.04
C MET A 245 11.78 7.08 0.31
N ASN A 246 11.23 6.58 1.42
CA ASN A 246 11.41 5.17 1.80
C ASN A 246 10.12 4.56 2.32
N ILE A 247 9.98 3.25 2.15
CA ILE A 247 8.89 2.43 2.68
C ILE A 247 9.49 1.40 3.64
N LYS A 248 8.84 1.24 4.80
CA LYS A 248 9.22 0.27 5.83
C LYS A 248 8.08 -0.69 6.05
N PHE A 249 8.31 -1.98 5.84
CA PHE A 249 7.43 -3.05 6.30
C PHE A 249 7.98 -3.64 7.59
N PHE A 250 7.07 -3.91 8.52
CA PHE A 250 7.36 -4.49 9.82
C PHE A 250 6.52 -5.75 9.96
N ILE A 251 7.12 -6.79 10.50
CA ILE A 251 6.42 -7.98 11.01
C ILE A 251 6.98 -8.31 12.39
N GLY A 252 6.12 -8.43 13.40
CA GLY A 252 6.59 -8.53 14.78
C GLY A 252 5.49 -8.71 15.82
N MET A 253 5.85 -9.36 16.93
CA MET A 253 4.90 -9.84 17.92
C MET A 253 4.81 -8.92 19.14
N TYR A 254 3.63 -8.37 19.39
CA TYR A 254 3.25 -7.83 20.70
C TYR A 254 1.75 -8.08 20.97
N PRO A 255 1.36 -8.81 22.06
CA PRO A 255 2.11 -9.75 22.89
C PRO A 255 1.42 -11.13 22.96
N PHE A 256 2.08 -12.21 22.55
CA PHE A 256 1.62 -13.57 22.84
C PHE A 256 2.79 -14.42 23.39
N PRO A 257 2.79 -14.77 24.68
CA PRO A 257 3.96 -15.35 25.33
C PRO A 257 4.28 -16.81 24.96
N ASP A 258 3.43 -17.54 24.22
CA ASP A 258 3.52 -19.01 24.20
C ASP A 258 3.29 -19.69 22.83
N SER A 259 3.42 -19.00 21.70
CA SER A 259 3.23 -19.66 20.39
C SER A 259 4.29 -19.28 19.37
N ASN A 260 5.08 -20.28 18.95
CA ASN A 260 5.98 -20.26 17.81
C ASN A 260 5.20 -20.08 16.49
N ILE A 261 4.53 -18.96 16.31
CA ILE A 261 3.80 -18.66 15.09
C ILE A 261 4.78 -17.95 14.15
N GLU A 262 5.13 -18.63 13.06
CA GLU A 262 5.78 -17.98 11.93
C GLU A 262 4.76 -17.04 11.31
N THR A 263 5.07 -15.74 11.31
CA THR A 263 4.26 -14.73 10.61
C THR A 263 4.98 -14.37 9.33
N ASN A 264 4.29 -14.50 8.21
CA ASN A 264 4.80 -14.15 6.90
C ASN A 264 4.01 -12.96 6.34
N VAL A 265 4.73 -12.11 5.63
CA VAL A 265 4.13 -11.12 4.73
C VAL A 265 4.80 -11.30 3.39
N LEU A 266 3.98 -11.52 2.38
CA LEU A 266 4.35 -11.55 0.98
C LEU A 266 3.99 -10.20 0.38
N ILE A 267 4.92 -9.61 -0.35
CA ILE A 267 4.69 -8.40 -1.14
C ILE A 267 4.92 -8.81 -2.59
N GLU A 268 3.95 -8.52 -3.47
CA GLU A 268 3.94 -8.91 -4.89
C GLU A 268 4.29 -7.73 -5.82
N SER A 269 3.77 -6.55 -5.53
CA SER A 269 4.06 -5.39 -6.34
C SER A 269 4.01 -4.13 -5.50
N MET A 270 4.81 -3.15 -5.92
CA MET A 270 4.82 -1.83 -5.34
C MET A 270 4.96 -0.82 -6.47
N ALA A 271 4.15 0.21 -6.46
CA ALA A 271 4.16 1.25 -7.50
C ALA A 271 4.02 2.62 -6.86
N ILE A 272 4.39 3.65 -7.61
CA ILE A 272 4.35 5.02 -7.13
C ILE A 272 3.95 6.00 -8.23
N ASP A 273 3.08 6.91 -7.86
CA ASP A 273 2.81 8.15 -8.57
C ASP A 273 3.41 9.30 -7.76
N THR A 274 4.40 10.01 -8.32
CA THR A 274 5.17 11.01 -7.59
C THR A 274 4.55 12.39 -7.59
N GLY A 275 3.48 12.60 -8.35
CA GLY A 275 2.92 13.93 -8.59
C GLY A 275 1.40 13.97 -8.69
N ALA A 276 0.73 12.83 -8.63
CA ALA A 276 -0.71 12.75 -8.65
C ALA A 276 -1.28 11.78 -7.61
N MET A 277 -2.57 11.97 -7.35
CA MET A 277 -3.34 11.27 -6.35
C MET A 277 -4.23 10.22 -7.02
N THR A 278 -3.64 9.39 -7.89
CA THR A 278 -4.38 8.35 -8.61
C THR A 278 -4.66 7.14 -7.72
N THR A 279 -5.81 6.50 -7.90
CA THR A 279 -6.13 5.17 -7.37
C THR A 279 -6.15 4.12 -8.48
N ASP A 280 -5.82 4.50 -9.72
CA ASP A 280 -5.70 3.56 -10.82
C ASP A 280 -4.57 2.57 -10.52
N HIS A 281 -4.76 1.31 -10.90
CA HIS A 281 -3.69 0.31 -10.91
C HIS A 281 -2.55 0.75 -11.86
N TYR A 282 -1.32 0.31 -11.57
CA TYR A 282 -0.17 0.58 -12.42
C TYR A 282 -0.26 -0.14 -13.77
N ALA A 283 0.41 0.39 -14.80
CA ALA A 283 0.46 -0.27 -16.09
C ALA A 283 1.30 -1.55 -16.00
N GLY A 284 0.65 -2.70 -16.14
CA GLY A 284 1.24 -4.03 -15.94
C GLY A 284 0.77 -4.72 -14.67
N TRP A 285 -0.19 -4.13 -13.94
CA TRP A 285 -0.96 -4.88 -12.95
C TRP A 285 -1.73 -6.00 -13.66
N GLU A 286 -1.54 -7.22 -13.17
CA GLU A 286 -2.30 -8.39 -13.59
C GLU A 286 -2.77 -9.12 -12.31
N PRO A 287 -4.06 -9.45 -12.20
CA PRO A 287 -4.56 -10.21 -11.07
C PRO A 287 -3.91 -11.61 -11.09
N ILE A 288 -3.76 -12.23 -9.91
CA ILE A 288 -3.16 -13.57 -9.86
C ILE A 288 -4.11 -14.55 -10.56
N PRO A 289 -3.63 -15.31 -11.56
CA PRO A 289 -4.49 -16.22 -12.31
C PRO A 289 -5.17 -17.25 -11.40
N GLY A 290 -6.51 -17.26 -11.42
CA GLY A 290 -7.32 -18.22 -10.66
C GLY A 290 -7.88 -17.68 -9.34
N MET A 291 -7.54 -16.44 -8.95
CA MET A 291 -8.32 -15.67 -7.99
C MET A 291 -9.27 -14.78 -8.81
N PRO A 292 -10.61 -14.96 -8.70
CA PRO A 292 -11.53 -14.01 -9.31
C PRO A 292 -11.21 -12.62 -8.76
N PRO A 293 -11.22 -11.56 -9.59
CA PRO A 293 -11.28 -10.20 -9.05
C PRO A 293 -12.44 -10.16 -8.05
N ALA A 294 -12.27 -9.48 -6.91
CA ALA A 294 -13.41 -9.27 -6.03
C ALA A 294 -14.54 -8.62 -6.84
N LEU A 295 -15.66 -9.34 -6.95
CA LEU A 295 -16.82 -8.90 -7.69
C LEU A 295 -17.50 -7.85 -6.82
N GLN A 296 -17.65 -6.63 -7.33
CA GLN A 296 -18.31 -5.55 -6.59
C GLN A 296 -19.73 -5.92 -6.15
N ALA A 297 -20.36 -6.79 -6.93
CA ALA A 297 -21.71 -7.25 -6.66
C ALA A 297 -21.80 -8.55 -5.87
N ASP A 298 -20.69 -9.10 -5.35
CA ASP A 298 -20.69 -10.22 -4.40
C ASP A 298 -21.01 -9.65 -3.01
N LEU A 299 -22.29 -9.33 -2.82
CA LEU A 299 -22.84 -8.67 -1.64
C LEU A 299 -22.98 -9.64 -0.46
N ASP A 300 -23.02 -10.94 -0.70
CA ASP A 300 -23.09 -11.95 0.36
C ASP A 300 -21.72 -12.55 0.75
N GLY A 301 -20.69 -12.29 -0.07
CA GLY A 301 -19.30 -12.61 0.16
C GLY A 301 -18.97 -14.09 -0.07
N ASP A 302 -19.76 -14.80 -0.87
CA ASP A 302 -19.57 -16.22 -1.13
C ASP A 302 -18.65 -16.53 -2.32
N GLY A 303 -18.23 -15.47 -3.03
CA GLY A 303 -17.24 -15.53 -4.10
C GLY A 303 -17.84 -15.65 -5.50
N ASP A 304 -19.16 -15.55 -5.67
CA ASP A 304 -19.81 -15.38 -6.97
C ASP A 304 -20.81 -14.20 -6.96
N VAL A 305 -21.41 -13.91 -8.12
CA VAL A 305 -22.49 -12.90 -8.20
C VAL A 305 -23.72 -13.55 -8.75
N ASP A 306 -24.70 -13.79 -7.89
CA ASP A 306 -25.88 -14.54 -8.23
C ASP A 306 -27.20 -13.93 -7.71
N LEU A 307 -28.21 -14.78 -7.51
CA LEU A 307 -29.52 -14.34 -7.04
C LEU A 307 -29.52 -13.96 -5.56
N ASP A 308 -28.61 -14.48 -4.75
CA ASP A 308 -28.52 -14.17 -3.33
C ASP A 308 -27.99 -12.72 -3.15
N ASP A 309 -27.03 -12.27 -3.96
CA ASP A 309 -26.64 -10.85 -4.03
C ASP A 309 -27.77 -9.95 -4.50
N PHE A 310 -28.49 -10.38 -5.54
CA PHE A 310 -29.63 -9.63 -6.03
C PHE A 310 -30.71 -9.46 -4.95
N VAL A 311 -30.87 -10.45 -4.07
CA VAL A 311 -31.79 -10.34 -2.94
C VAL A 311 -31.32 -9.29 -1.94
N ILE A 312 -30.01 -9.18 -1.68
CA ILE A 312 -29.44 -8.14 -0.82
C ILE A 312 -29.70 -6.76 -1.43
N LEU A 313 -29.27 -6.52 -2.68
CA LEU A 313 -29.48 -5.25 -3.39
C LEU A 313 -30.96 -4.86 -3.40
N LYS A 314 -31.85 -5.78 -3.79
CA LYS A 314 -33.29 -5.53 -3.85
C LYS A 314 -33.88 -5.13 -2.49
N ASN A 315 -33.38 -5.69 -1.40
CA ASN A 315 -33.89 -5.38 -0.06
C ASN A 315 -33.35 -4.04 0.47
N ALA A 316 -32.17 -3.62 0.00
CA ALA A 316 -31.53 -2.35 0.34
C ALA A 316 -32.00 -1.18 -0.54
N PHE A 317 -32.52 -1.45 -1.74
CA PHE A 317 -32.89 -0.45 -2.76
C PHE A 317 -33.74 0.72 -2.20
N GLY A 318 -33.15 1.92 -2.17
CA GLY A 318 -33.75 3.15 -1.65
C GLY A 318 -34.02 3.16 -0.13
N VAL A 319 -33.40 2.26 0.62
CA VAL A 319 -33.60 2.05 2.07
C VAL A 319 -32.31 2.15 2.87
N SER A 320 -31.22 1.55 2.40
CA SER A 320 -29.90 1.48 3.06
C SER A 320 -28.79 1.29 2.04
N ASP A 321 -27.53 1.40 2.47
CA ASP A 321 -26.28 1.19 1.73
C ASP A 321 -25.85 -0.29 1.62
N ALA A 322 -26.65 -1.23 2.14
CA ALA A 322 -26.29 -2.65 2.14
C ALA A 322 -26.21 -3.29 0.74
N GLY A 323 -26.63 -2.60 -0.33
CA GLY A 323 -26.47 -3.03 -1.72
C GLY A 323 -25.76 -2.00 -2.58
N ASP A 324 -24.99 -1.11 -1.95
CA ASP A 324 -24.15 -0.08 -2.57
C ASP A 324 -22.91 -0.74 -3.19
N CYS A 325 -22.98 -1.04 -4.49
CA CYS A 325 -21.92 -1.66 -5.25
C CYS A 325 -20.95 -0.62 -5.85
N ASP A 326 -21.35 0.65 -5.94
CA ASP A 326 -20.50 1.73 -6.50
C ASP A 326 -19.89 2.69 -5.45
N ASP A 327 -20.13 2.41 -4.17
CA ASP A 327 -19.65 3.13 -2.99
C ASP A 327 -20.11 4.62 -2.97
N ASP A 328 -21.25 4.95 -3.59
CA ASP A 328 -21.75 6.34 -3.65
C ASP A 328 -22.59 6.77 -2.43
N GLY A 329 -22.88 5.82 -1.54
CA GLY A 329 -23.56 6.01 -0.28
C GLY A 329 -25.06 5.78 -0.32
N ASP A 330 -25.61 5.26 -1.41
CA ASP A 330 -26.98 4.73 -1.44
C ASP A 330 -27.10 3.39 -2.18
N THR A 331 -28.33 2.88 -2.33
CA THR A 331 -28.56 1.67 -3.12
C THR A 331 -29.65 1.98 -4.13
N ASP A 332 -29.26 2.08 -5.39
CA ASP A 332 -30.11 2.49 -6.48
C ASP A 332 -29.88 1.70 -7.79
N LEU A 333 -30.15 2.33 -8.94
CA LEU A 333 -30.05 1.70 -10.25
C LEU A 333 -28.61 1.56 -10.73
N ASP A 334 -27.68 2.39 -10.27
CA ASP A 334 -26.28 2.33 -10.68
C ASP A 334 -25.62 1.07 -10.10
N ASP A 335 -25.96 0.67 -8.86
CA ASP A 335 -25.57 -0.63 -8.27
C ASP A 335 -26.10 -1.82 -9.07
N PHE A 336 -27.36 -1.72 -9.51
CA PHE A 336 -27.97 -2.79 -10.29
C PHE A 336 -27.26 -2.97 -11.65
N VAL A 337 -26.68 -1.91 -12.20
CA VAL A 337 -25.89 -2.01 -13.43
C VAL A 337 -24.62 -2.82 -13.17
N ILE A 338 -23.94 -2.61 -12.03
CA ILE A 338 -22.76 -3.38 -11.62
C ILE A 338 -23.12 -4.84 -11.42
N LEU A 339 -24.13 -5.14 -10.60
CA LEU A 339 -24.60 -6.51 -10.37
C LEU A 339 -24.95 -7.23 -11.65
N LYS A 340 -25.67 -6.56 -12.55
CA LYS A 340 -26.01 -7.16 -13.85
C LYS A 340 -24.77 -7.45 -14.70
N ASN A 341 -23.75 -6.60 -14.66
CA ASN A 341 -22.54 -6.79 -15.46
C ASN A 341 -21.69 -7.95 -14.93
N GLU A 342 -21.75 -8.21 -13.63
CA GLU A 342 -21.02 -9.29 -12.96
C GLU A 342 -21.88 -10.55 -12.77
N PHE A 343 -23.17 -10.53 -13.11
CA PHE A 343 -24.07 -11.66 -12.85
C PHE A 343 -23.64 -12.98 -13.51
N GLY A 344 -23.47 -14.02 -12.68
CA GLY A 344 -23.03 -15.36 -13.04
C GLY A 344 -21.53 -15.49 -13.28
N SER A 345 -20.73 -14.54 -12.78
CA SER A 345 -19.26 -14.59 -12.78
C SER A 345 -18.72 -15.65 -11.84
#